data_AF-A0A5E4D3S1-F1
#
_entry.id   AF-A0A5E4D3S1-F1
#
_cell.length_a   1.000
_cell.length_b   1.000
_cell.length_c   1.000
_cell.angle_alpha   90.00
_cell.angle_beta   90.00
_cell.angle_gamma   90.00
#
_symmetry.space_group_name_H-M   'P 1'
#
loop_
_entity.id
_entity.type
_entity.pdbx_description
1 polymer ?
#
loop_
_entity_poly.entity_id
_entity_poly.type
_entity_poly.pdbx_seq_one_letter_code
_entity_poly.pdbx_strand_id
1 'polypeptide(L)'
;MWKNPDVDTSFLPDQDRGEEENLLWEELRQEWEAEQEKSKIEEIEITFSYWAGSGHQQTVKMKKGNTMQQFLQKALEILREDFSELRSAGVGQLMYIKEDLIIPHHHSFCDFIITKLLSDATVEKYESHAGKVVLRSWYEKNKHIFPAIRWEPYDPEKKWDKYKIR
;
A
#
# COMPACT_ATOMS: atom_id res chain seq x y z
N MET A 1 -61.87 -3.98 22.04
CA MET A 1 -60.90 -4.78 21.25
C MET A 1 -59.64 -4.87 22.09
N TRP A 2 -59.44 -5.98 22.80
CA TRP A 2 -58.30 -6.20 23.70
C TRP A 2 -57.08 -6.59 22.84
N LYS A 3 -56.00 -5.80 22.89
CA LYS A 3 -54.69 -6.25 22.41
C LYS A 3 -53.97 -6.87 23.60
N ASN A 4 -53.46 -8.09 23.43
CA ASN A 4 -52.70 -8.81 24.45
C ASN A 4 -51.37 -8.09 24.72
N PRO A 5 -51.03 -7.76 25.98
CA PRO A 5 -49.81 -7.04 26.33
C PRO A 5 -48.53 -7.90 26.26
N ASP A 6 -48.66 -9.22 26.13
CA ASP A 6 -47.53 -10.17 26.11
C ASP A 6 -47.03 -10.52 24.69
N VAL A 7 -47.50 -9.83 23.64
CA VAL A 7 -47.02 -10.06 22.26
C VAL A 7 -45.71 -9.33 22.05
N ASP A 8 -44.64 -10.09 21.81
CA ASP A 8 -43.33 -9.57 21.40
C ASP A 8 -43.43 -8.86 20.05
N THR A 9 -43.40 -7.53 20.06
CA THR A 9 -43.44 -6.69 18.86
C THR A 9 -42.06 -6.39 18.28
N SER A 10 -40.99 -7.05 18.74
CA SER A 10 -39.62 -6.83 18.25
C SER A 10 -39.43 -7.06 16.75
N PHE A 11 -40.33 -7.84 16.12
CA PHE A 11 -40.36 -8.14 14.68
C PHE A 11 -41.04 -7.08 13.81
N LEU A 12 -41.74 -6.11 14.39
CA LEU A 12 -42.34 -5.03 13.61
C LEU A 12 -41.22 -4.06 13.16
N PRO A 13 -41.17 -3.65 11.88
CA PRO A 13 -40.22 -2.65 11.40
C PRO A 13 -40.51 -1.35 12.13
N ASP A 14 -39.67 -1.06 13.11
CA ASP A 14 -39.76 0.11 13.96
C ASP A 14 -38.93 1.21 13.31
N GLN A 15 -39.61 2.25 12.82
CA GLN A 15 -38.96 3.33 12.08
C GLN A 15 -37.86 3.98 12.92
N ASP A 16 -38.11 4.11 14.23
CA ASP A 16 -37.17 4.68 15.20
C ASP A 16 -35.92 3.79 15.37
N ARG A 17 -36.06 2.45 15.34
CA ARG A 17 -34.91 1.52 15.40
C ARG A 17 -34.05 1.57 14.13
N GLY A 18 -34.68 1.69 12.97
CA GLY A 18 -33.97 1.86 11.71
C GLY A 18 -33.23 3.21 11.63
N GLU A 19 -33.82 4.26 12.19
CA GLU A 19 -33.19 5.57 12.31
C GLU A 19 -31.98 5.53 13.27
N GLU A 20 -32.10 4.89 14.44
CA GLU A 20 -30.99 4.68 15.37
C GLU A 20 -29.85 3.85 14.76
N GLU A 21 -30.17 2.75 14.06
CA GLU A 21 -29.17 1.95 13.35
C GLU A 21 -28.47 2.78 12.27
N ASN A 22 -29.20 3.55 11.47
CA ASN A 22 -28.62 4.40 10.43
C ASN A 22 -27.72 5.49 11.01
N LEU A 23 -28.12 6.12 12.12
CA LEU A 23 -27.28 7.10 12.84
C LEU A 23 -25.99 6.45 13.33
N LEU A 24 -26.07 5.28 13.96
CA LEU A 24 -24.89 4.51 14.39
C LEU A 24 -24.00 4.12 13.20
N TRP A 25 -24.58 3.72 12.06
CA TRP A 25 -23.82 3.42 10.85
C TRP A 25 -23.12 4.65 10.28
N GLU A 26 -23.77 5.80 10.31
CA GLU A 26 -23.22 7.06 9.81
C GLU A 26 -22.11 7.58 10.74
N GLU A 27 -22.29 7.48 12.05
CA GLU A 27 -21.24 7.74 13.06
C GLU A 27 -20.04 6.80 12.86
N LEU A 28 -20.25 5.49 12.77
CA LEU A 28 -19.19 4.51 12.54
C LEU A 28 -18.46 4.75 11.22
N ARG A 29 -19.18 5.18 10.16
CA ARG A 29 -18.58 5.56 8.88
C ARG A 29 -17.68 6.78 9.03
N GLN A 30 -18.16 7.83 9.71
CA GLN A 30 -17.40 9.05 9.94
C GLN A 30 -16.16 8.79 10.79
N GLU A 31 -16.29 7.99 11.86
CA GLU A 31 -15.16 7.56 12.67
C GLU A 31 -14.14 6.78 11.83
N TRP A 32 -14.62 5.84 11.00
CA TRP A 32 -13.76 5.07 10.11
C TRP A 32 -13.03 5.96 9.09
N GLU A 33 -13.74 6.90 8.46
CA GLU A 33 -13.14 7.87 7.52
C GLU A 33 -12.12 8.78 8.21
N ALA A 34 -12.41 9.23 9.43
CA ALA A 34 -11.49 10.03 10.22
C ALA A 34 -10.23 9.24 10.61
N GLU A 35 -10.37 7.97 10.98
CA GLU A 35 -9.24 7.10 11.31
C GLU A 35 -8.40 6.75 10.08
N GLN A 36 -9.05 6.54 8.92
CA GLN A 36 -8.37 6.41 7.63
C GLN A 36 -7.55 7.67 7.30
N GLU A 37 -8.13 8.85 7.48
CA GLU A 37 -7.45 10.11 7.18
C GLU A 37 -6.28 10.37 8.13
N LYS A 38 -6.46 10.08 9.42
CA LYS A 38 -5.40 10.14 10.43
C LYS A 38 -4.25 9.21 10.09
N SER A 39 -4.56 7.99 9.65
CA SER A 39 -3.55 7.00 9.23
C SER A 39 -2.79 7.43 7.96
N LYS A 40 -3.43 8.14 7.03
CA LYS A 40 -2.78 8.68 5.82
C LYS A 40 -1.78 9.79 6.12
N ILE A 41 -1.99 10.56 7.17
CA ILE A 41 -1.10 11.68 7.54
C ILE A 41 0.19 11.21 8.20
N GLU A 42 0.18 10.00 8.77
CA GLU A 42 1.34 9.41 9.43
C GLU A 42 2.55 9.37 8.50
N GLU A 43 3.70 9.85 9.00
CA GLU A 43 4.94 9.83 8.25
C GLU A 43 5.60 8.46 8.35
N ILE A 44 6.05 7.95 7.21
CA ILE A 44 6.82 6.73 7.07
C ILE A 44 8.17 7.02 6.47
N GLU A 45 9.15 6.25 6.92
CA GLU A 45 10.49 6.22 6.38
C GLU A 45 10.60 5.01 5.45
N ILE A 46 10.90 5.25 4.17
CA ILE A 46 10.99 4.21 3.17
C ILE A 46 12.43 4.10 2.71
N THR A 47 13.00 2.91 2.91
CA THR A 47 14.34 2.57 2.45
C THR A 47 14.26 1.93 1.07
N PHE A 48 15.02 2.45 0.10
CA PHE A 48 15.08 1.90 -1.25
C PHE A 48 16.50 1.89 -1.81
N SER A 49 16.77 1.09 -2.84
CA SER A 49 18.01 1.12 -3.60
C SER A 49 17.74 1.18 -5.10
N TYR A 50 18.61 1.88 -5.83
CA TYR A 50 18.53 1.94 -7.29
C TYR A 50 19.27 0.75 -7.91
N TRP A 51 18.62 0.08 -8.86
CA TRP A 51 19.16 -1.10 -9.51
C TRP A 51 20.11 -0.73 -10.66
N ALA A 52 21.32 -0.31 -10.30
CA ALA A 52 22.41 0.02 -11.24
C ALA A 52 23.72 -0.74 -10.94
N GLY A 53 23.64 -1.85 -10.20
CA GLY A 53 24.82 -2.61 -9.76
C GLY A 53 25.53 -2.03 -8.53
N SER A 54 25.09 -0.86 -8.06
CA SER A 54 25.56 -0.19 -6.86
C SER A 54 24.55 -0.40 -5.72
N GLY A 55 24.94 -1.10 -4.66
CA GLY A 55 24.04 -1.47 -3.55
C GLY A 55 23.72 -0.34 -2.55
N HIS A 56 23.82 0.92 -2.96
CA HIS A 56 23.59 2.05 -2.05
C HIS A 56 22.10 2.19 -1.76
N GLN A 57 21.76 2.07 -0.49
CA GLN A 57 20.42 2.35 0.01
C GLN A 57 20.28 3.84 0.25
N GLN A 58 19.15 4.37 -0.16
CA GLN A 58 18.70 5.74 0.06
C GLN A 58 17.40 5.66 0.85
N THR A 59 17.16 6.68 1.67
CA THR A 59 16.00 6.71 2.55
C THR A 59 15.22 8.00 2.35
N VAL A 60 13.89 7.89 2.25
CA VAL A 60 13.00 9.03 2.05
C VAL A 60 11.86 9.00 3.04
N LYS A 61 11.56 10.17 3.62
CA LYS A 61 10.40 10.40 4.48
C LYS A 61 9.22 10.96 3.70
N MET A 62 8.06 10.36 3.88
CA MET A 62 6.79 10.81 3.27
C MET A 62 5.58 10.29 4.03
N LYS A 63 4.39 10.82 3.69
CA LYS A 63 3.15 10.44 4.36
C LYS A 63 2.61 9.12 3.78
N LYS A 64 1.97 8.27 4.59
CA LYS A 64 1.35 7.00 4.13
C LYS A 64 0.30 7.23 3.03
N GLY A 65 -0.38 8.38 3.05
CA GLY A 65 -1.34 8.77 2.02
C GLY A 65 -0.72 9.19 0.69
N ASN A 66 0.61 9.27 0.58
CA ASN A 66 1.26 9.57 -0.70
C ASN A 66 1.21 8.38 -1.66
N THR A 67 1.21 8.69 -2.95
CA THR A 67 1.22 7.68 -4.01
C THR A 67 2.64 7.20 -4.31
N MET A 68 2.75 6.00 -4.86
CA MET A 68 4.03 5.49 -5.36
C MET A 68 4.65 6.40 -6.42
N GLN A 69 3.83 7.09 -7.23
CA GLN A 69 4.32 8.09 -8.18
C GLN A 69 5.03 9.26 -7.48
N GLN A 70 4.46 9.78 -6.38
CA GLN A 70 5.08 10.85 -5.59
C GLN A 70 6.39 10.37 -4.94
N PHE A 71 6.44 9.12 -4.49
CA PHE A 71 7.68 8.51 -4.02
C PHE A 71 8.73 8.41 -5.11
N LEU A 72 8.38 7.87 -6.28
CA LEU A 72 9.30 7.70 -7.39
C LEU A 72 9.81 9.04 -7.91
N GLN A 73 9.00 10.10 -7.84
CA GLN A 73 9.44 11.47 -8.13
C GLN A 73 10.55 11.93 -7.17
N LYS A 74 10.33 11.80 -5.85
CA LYS A 74 11.36 12.14 -4.84
C LYS A 74 12.61 11.27 -4.97
N ALA A 75 12.42 9.96 -5.19
CA ALA A 75 13.53 9.03 -5.40
C ALA A 75 14.34 9.41 -6.64
N LEU A 76 13.67 9.78 -7.74
CA LEU A 76 14.33 10.24 -8.97
C LEU A 76 15.14 11.52 -8.74
N GLU A 77 14.63 12.48 -7.97
CA GLU A 77 15.36 13.70 -7.63
C GLU A 77 16.66 13.41 -6.88
N ILE A 78 16.64 12.51 -5.90
CA ILE A 78 17.82 12.08 -5.15
C ILE A 78 18.80 11.35 -6.07
N LEU A 79 18.30 10.38 -6.85
CA LEU A 79 19.15 9.56 -7.71
C LEU A 79 19.77 10.33 -8.87
N ARG A 80 19.21 11.49 -9.27
CA ARG A 80 19.76 12.33 -10.34
C ARG A 80 21.10 12.97 -9.98
N GLU A 81 21.42 13.11 -8.69
CA GLU A 81 22.73 13.58 -8.25
C GLU A 81 23.81 12.52 -8.52
N ASP A 82 23.48 11.25 -8.26
CA ASP A 82 24.42 10.12 -8.39
C ASP A 82 24.48 9.52 -9.80
N PHE A 83 23.35 9.49 -10.53
CA PHE A 83 23.21 8.76 -11.79
C PHE A 83 22.82 9.69 -12.94
N SER A 84 23.81 10.02 -13.78
CA SER A 84 23.61 10.91 -14.93
C SER A 84 22.58 10.40 -15.96
N GLU A 85 22.42 9.08 -16.07
CA GLU A 85 21.42 8.43 -16.94
C GLU A 85 19.96 8.76 -16.55
N LEU A 86 19.72 9.12 -15.29
CA LEU A 86 18.40 9.45 -14.77
C LEU A 86 18.03 10.93 -14.97
N ARG A 87 18.95 11.79 -15.45
CA ARG A 87 18.65 13.20 -15.72
C ARG A 87 17.58 13.39 -16.78
N SER A 88 17.60 12.57 -17.82
CA SER A 88 16.61 12.59 -18.90
C SER A 88 15.42 11.67 -18.65
N ALA A 89 15.48 10.81 -17.63
CA ALA A 89 14.42 9.88 -17.32
C ALA A 89 13.25 10.60 -16.61
N GLY A 90 12.03 10.19 -16.94
CA GLY A 90 10.80 10.59 -16.24
C GLY A 90 10.34 9.55 -15.23
N VAL A 91 9.50 9.96 -14.26
CA VAL A 91 8.95 9.05 -13.24
C VAL A 91 8.19 7.86 -13.84
N GLY A 92 7.50 8.05 -14.96
CA GLY A 92 6.79 6.96 -15.65
C GLY A 92 7.69 5.85 -16.18
N GLN A 93 9.00 6.11 -16.28
CA GLN A 93 10.00 5.13 -16.71
C GLN A 93 10.65 4.40 -15.53
N LEU A 94 10.38 4.81 -14.29
CA LEU A 94 10.79 4.08 -13.11
C LEU A 94 9.74 3.05 -12.73
N MET A 95 10.15 2.03 -11.99
CA MET A 95 9.30 1.01 -11.40
C MET A 95 9.81 0.77 -9.97
N TYR A 96 8.89 0.52 -9.04
CA TYR A 96 9.22 0.14 -7.67
C TYR A 96 8.91 -1.33 -7.45
N ILE A 97 9.86 -2.05 -6.84
CA ILE A 97 9.76 -3.46 -6.53
C ILE A 97 9.98 -3.68 -5.04
N LYS A 98 9.02 -4.31 -4.35
CA LYS A 98 9.13 -4.68 -2.93
C LYS A 98 8.91 -6.19 -2.78
N GLU A 99 9.89 -6.91 -2.23
CA GLU A 99 9.81 -8.37 -2.01
C GLU A 99 9.36 -9.18 -3.24
N ASP A 100 9.87 -8.82 -4.41
CA ASP A 100 9.51 -9.39 -5.72
C ASP A 100 8.15 -8.91 -6.30
N LEU A 101 7.46 -7.97 -5.64
CA LEU A 101 6.22 -7.35 -6.14
C LEU A 101 6.50 -6.04 -6.87
N ILE A 102 6.08 -5.95 -8.12
CA ILE A 102 6.07 -4.72 -8.89
C ILE A 102 4.84 -3.91 -8.47
N ILE A 103 5.07 -2.78 -7.81
CA ILE A 103 4.00 -1.93 -7.30
C ILE A 103 3.60 -0.90 -8.36
N PRO A 104 2.31 -0.83 -8.76
CA PRO A 104 1.83 0.18 -9.70
C PRO A 104 1.91 1.61 -9.14
N HIS A 105 2.04 2.60 -10.04
CA HIS A 105 2.30 3.99 -9.66
C HIS A 105 1.12 4.70 -9.01
N HIS A 106 -0.10 4.24 -9.28
CA HIS A 106 -1.34 4.84 -8.80
C HIS A 106 -1.73 4.39 -7.39
N HIS A 107 -1.11 3.33 -6.86
CA HIS A 107 -1.39 2.88 -5.49
C HIS A 107 -0.75 3.81 -4.46
N SER A 108 -1.43 3.96 -3.33
CA SER A 108 -0.90 4.65 -2.15
C SER A 108 -0.07 3.70 -1.28
N PHE A 109 0.82 4.26 -0.44
CA PHE A 109 1.54 3.46 0.55
C PHE A 109 0.58 2.83 1.55
N CYS A 110 -0.49 3.52 1.93
CA CYS A 110 -1.58 2.97 2.75
C CYS A 110 -2.12 1.67 2.17
N ASP A 111 -2.43 1.61 0.87
CA ASP A 111 -3.00 0.40 0.24
C ASP A 111 -2.07 -0.81 0.38
N PHE A 112 -0.77 -0.59 0.21
CA PHE A 112 0.24 -1.64 0.30
C PHE A 112 0.49 -2.07 1.75
N ILE A 113 0.63 -1.11 2.67
CA ILE A 113 0.86 -1.36 4.10
C ILE A 113 -0.34 -2.08 4.71
N ILE A 114 -1.57 -1.64 4.41
CA ILE A 114 -2.81 -2.26 4.93
C ILE A 114 -2.95 -3.68 4.41
N THR A 115 -2.73 -3.94 3.11
CA THR A 115 -2.86 -5.30 2.56
C THR A 115 -1.83 -6.26 3.17
N LYS A 116 -0.59 -5.80 3.39
CA LYS A 116 0.44 -6.56 4.12
C LYS A 116 0.07 -6.77 5.58
N LEU A 117 -0.40 -5.74 6.31
CA LEU A 117 -0.78 -5.85 7.73
C LEU A 117 -2.02 -6.73 7.95
N LEU A 118 -3.01 -6.69 7.06
CA LEU A 118 -4.19 -7.57 7.11
C LEU A 118 -3.81 -9.04 6.88
N SER A 119 -2.75 -9.28 6.11
CA SER A 119 -2.19 -10.63 5.90
C SER A 119 -1.35 -11.12 7.09
N ASP A 120 -0.81 -10.20 7.89
CA ASP A 120 0.39 -10.44 8.70
C ASP A 120 0.28 -9.87 10.12
N ALA A 121 -0.93 -9.92 10.70
CA ALA A 121 -1.33 -9.34 12.00
C ALA A 121 -0.58 -9.84 13.27
N THR A 122 0.63 -10.39 13.15
CA THR A 122 1.43 -10.81 14.31
C THR A 122 2.87 -10.33 14.33
N VAL A 123 3.36 -9.52 13.38
CA VAL A 123 4.79 -9.18 13.40
C VAL A 123 5.08 -7.76 12.93
N GLU A 124 5.32 -6.86 13.88
CA GLU A 124 6.14 -5.65 13.76
C GLU A 124 7.61 -6.01 13.43
N LYS A 125 7.87 -6.74 12.34
CA LYS A 125 9.23 -6.95 11.81
C LYS A 125 9.41 -6.03 10.62
N TYR A 126 9.95 -4.86 10.93
CA TYR A 126 10.58 -3.96 9.99
C TYR A 126 11.43 -4.73 8.95
N GLU A 127 11.11 -4.45 7.69
CA GLU A 127 11.98 -4.45 6.52
C GLU A 127 13.13 -5.48 6.47
N SER A 128 12.85 -6.71 6.02
CA SER A 128 13.95 -7.62 5.65
C SER A 128 14.62 -7.25 4.33
N HIS A 129 13.97 -6.47 3.45
CA HIS A 129 14.57 -5.99 2.20
C HIS A 129 14.11 -4.57 1.85
N ALA A 130 15.08 -3.68 1.62
CA ALA A 130 14.85 -2.37 1.01
C ALA A 130 14.15 -2.53 -0.35
N GLY A 131 13.24 -1.61 -0.67
CA GLY A 131 12.59 -1.60 -1.97
C GLY A 131 13.61 -1.35 -3.09
N LYS A 132 13.35 -1.84 -4.29
CA LYS A 132 14.22 -1.62 -5.45
C LYS A 132 13.55 -0.68 -6.42
N VAL A 133 14.27 0.34 -6.87
CA VAL A 133 13.84 1.24 -7.95
C VAL A 133 14.60 0.87 -9.20
N VAL A 134 13.87 0.64 -10.30
CA VAL A 134 14.42 0.07 -11.54
C VAL A 134 13.88 0.83 -12.73
N LEU A 135 14.68 1.02 -13.77
CA LEU A 135 14.18 1.51 -15.06
C LEU A 135 13.31 0.46 -15.75
N ARG A 136 12.13 0.87 -16.23
CA ARG A 136 11.22 0.04 -17.02
C ARG A 136 11.91 -0.56 -18.24
N SER A 137 12.73 0.24 -18.94
CA SER A 137 13.51 -0.22 -20.10
C SER A 137 14.54 -1.30 -19.73
N TRP A 138 15.10 -1.24 -18.52
CA TRP A 138 15.96 -2.29 -18.00
C TRP A 138 15.15 -3.54 -17.66
N TYR A 139 14.01 -3.39 -16.96
CA TYR A 139 13.16 -4.52 -16.58
C TYR A 139 12.66 -5.28 -17.81
N GLU A 140 12.13 -4.59 -18.83
CA GLU A 140 11.61 -5.23 -20.04
C GLU A 140 12.66 -6.07 -20.78
N LYS A 141 13.92 -5.62 -20.77
CA LYS A 141 15.05 -6.35 -21.35
C LYS A 141 15.51 -7.52 -20.49
N ASN A 142 15.45 -7.38 -19.16
CA ASN A 142 16.06 -8.32 -18.21
C ASN A 142 15.05 -9.21 -17.47
N LYS A 143 13.73 -9.07 -17.69
CA LYS A 143 12.67 -9.85 -17.01
C LYS A 143 12.76 -11.37 -17.19
N HIS A 144 13.64 -11.86 -18.05
CA HIS A 144 13.87 -13.29 -18.29
C HIS A 144 15.08 -13.84 -17.52
N ILE A 145 15.82 -13.00 -16.79
CA ILE A 145 16.98 -13.39 -15.98
C ILE A 145 16.74 -13.11 -14.49
N PHE A 146 17.49 -13.80 -13.64
CA PHE A 146 17.44 -13.59 -12.20
C PHE A 146 18.05 -12.22 -11.81
N PRO A 147 17.46 -11.46 -10.86
CA PRO A 147 16.25 -11.77 -10.09
C PRO A 147 14.94 -11.33 -10.75
N ALA A 148 14.99 -10.56 -11.85
CA ALA A 148 13.82 -9.94 -12.45
C ALA A 148 12.74 -10.94 -12.93
N ILE A 149 13.13 -12.18 -13.27
CA ILE A 149 12.21 -13.27 -13.61
C ILE A 149 11.21 -13.62 -12.51
N ARG A 150 11.54 -13.33 -11.25
CA ARG A 150 10.65 -13.58 -10.10
C ARG A 150 9.68 -12.44 -9.84
N TRP A 151 9.86 -11.30 -10.50
CA TRP A 151 9.07 -10.13 -10.17
C TRP A 151 7.68 -10.22 -10.78
N GLU A 152 6.66 -10.17 -9.94
CA GLU A 152 5.25 -10.27 -10.32
C GLU A 152 4.53 -8.94 -10.10
N PRO A 153 3.55 -8.57 -10.95
CA PRO A 153 2.69 -7.43 -10.67
C PRO A 153 1.95 -7.64 -9.36
N TYR A 154 1.88 -6.59 -8.54
CA TYR A 154 1.06 -6.59 -7.33
C TYR A 154 -0.40 -6.80 -7.68
N ASP A 155 -1.02 -7.73 -6.97
CA ASP A 155 -2.45 -8.04 -7.04
C ASP A 155 -2.99 -8.02 -5.60
N PRO A 156 -3.93 -7.11 -5.27
CA PRO A 156 -4.49 -6.98 -3.92
C PRO A 156 -5.37 -8.17 -3.52
N GLU A 157 -5.90 -8.94 -4.47
CA GLU A 157 -6.78 -10.08 -4.19
C GLU A 157 -5.99 -11.38 -3.96
N LYS A 158 -4.72 -11.41 -4.36
CA LYS A 158 -3.84 -12.58 -4.22
C LYS A 158 -3.34 -12.68 -2.77
N LYS A 159 -3.52 -13.84 -2.15
CA LYS A 159 -2.88 -14.16 -0.86
C LYS A 159 -1.42 -14.50 -1.10
N TRP A 160 -0.53 -13.61 -0.66
CA TRP A 160 0.92 -13.77 -0.80
C TRP A 160 1.46 -14.56 0.41
N ASP A 161 1.68 -15.87 0.25
CA ASP A 161 2.30 -16.69 1.29
C ASP A 161 3.74 -16.22 1.59
N LYS A 162 4.13 -16.23 2.87
CA LYS A 162 5.50 -15.88 3.30
C LYS A 162 6.54 -16.77 2.61
N TYR A 163 7.45 -16.12 1.87
CA TYR A 163 8.63 -16.75 1.29
C TYR A 163 9.46 -17.48 2.36
N LYS A 164 9.59 -18.81 2.22
CA LYS A 164 10.66 -19.57 2.89
C LYS A 164 11.90 -19.54 1.98
N ILE A 165 12.92 -18.82 2.40
CA ILE A 165 14.27 -18.91 1.81
C ILE A 165 14.73 -20.35 2.04
N ARG A 166 15.12 -21.06 0.97
CA ARG A 166 15.63 -22.43 1.02
C ARG A 166 17.11 -22.43 0.67
#